data_AF-A0A3Q1LWS7-F1
#
_entry.id   AF-A0A3Q1LWS7-F1
#
_cell.length_a   1.000
_cell.length_b   1.000
_cell.length_c   1.000
_cell.angle_alpha   90.00
_cell.angle_beta   90.00
_cell.angle_gamma   90.00
#
_symmetry.space_group_name_H-M   'P 1'
#
loop_
_entity.id
_entity.type
_entity.pdbx_description
1 polymer ?
#
loop_
_entity_poly.entity_id
_entity_poly.type
_entity_poly.pdbx_seq_one_letter_code
_entity_poly.pdbx_strand_id
1 'polypeptide(L)'
;VCGICCAVLSGVGAEEQLASYSHHHVHFQTHRLERLNKEIEMELGQISSRNLGRDDRVIGDHGKEARFPFLNENTVSFLNFLPVWEKANLTLSRGIGEKRILHLAQARQFGSRIAKIEKNNEKPSDKCGRLQVISLENLSIEN
;
A
#
# COMPACT_ATOMS: atom_id res chain seq x y z
N VAL A 1 -3.87 -34.91 4.95
CA VAL A 1 -2.80 -34.38 4.09
C VAL A 1 -3.07 -32.88 3.92
N CYS A 2 -2.40 -32.04 4.69
CA CYS A 2 -2.50 -30.58 4.51
C CYS A 2 -1.80 -30.23 3.19
N GLY A 3 -2.53 -29.64 2.25
CA GLY A 3 -2.07 -29.39 0.87
C GLY A 3 -0.80 -28.53 0.80
N ILE A 4 -0.06 -28.75 -0.29
CA ILE A 4 1.31 -28.36 -0.69
C ILE A 4 1.79 -26.94 -0.37
N CYS A 5 0.92 -26.01 0.05
CA CYS A 5 1.33 -24.64 0.35
C CYS A 5 1.72 -24.49 1.82
N CYS A 6 3.00 -24.46 2.16
CA CYS A 6 3.46 -24.33 3.57
C CYS A 6 3.49 -22.88 4.07
N ALA A 7 3.38 -21.89 3.18
CA ALA A 7 3.47 -20.48 3.51
C ALA A 7 2.30 -19.68 2.92
N VAL A 8 1.91 -18.61 3.61
CA VAL A 8 0.87 -17.66 3.22
C VAL A 8 1.49 -16.27 3.14
N LEU A 9 1.31 -15.58 2.02
CA LEU A 9 1.69 -14.17 1.91
C LEU A 9 0.55 -13.31 2.45
N SER A 10 0.86 -12.48 3.44
CA SER A 10 -0.09 -11.54 4.05
C SER A 10 0.24 -10.10 3.65
N GLY A 11 -0.81 -9.32 3.39
CA GLY A 11 -0.71 -7.90 3.02
C GLY A 11 -0.57 -6.93 4.21
N VAL A 12 -0.37 -7.45 5.43
CA VAL A 12 -0.22 -6.63 6.64
C VAL A 12 0.93 -5.64 6.49
N GLY A 13 0.73 -4.40 6.94
CA GLY A 13 1.70 -3.31 6.86
C GLY A 13 1.58 -2.45 5.61
N ALA A 14 0.82 -2.88 4.58
CA ALA A 14 0.61 -2.07 3.38
C ALA A 14 -0.29 -0.86 3.64
N GLU A 15 -1.27 -0.99 4.53
CA GLU A 15 -2.27 0.06 4.76
C GLU A 15 -1.73 1.19 5.63
N GLU A 16 -0.96 0.83 6.65
CA GLU A 16 -0.22 1.70 7.55
C GLU A 16 0.79 2.53 6.74
N GLN A 17 1.70 1.86 5.99
CA GLN A 17 2.80 2.53 5.28
C GLN A 17 2.34 3.41 4.11
N LEU A 18 1.19 3.09 3.51
CA LEU A 18 0.67 3.78 2.33
C LEU A 18 -0.60 4.61 2.62
N ALA A 19 -0.82 4.91 3.90
CA ALA A 19 -1.85 5.82 4.39
C ALA A 19 -3.29 5.50 3.91
N SER A 20 -3.72 4.24 3.99
CA SER A 20 -5.02 3.79 3.44
C SER A 20 -6.17 3.74 4.46
N TYR A 21 -5.89 3.81 5.75
CA TYR A 21 -6.97 3.85 6.74
C TYR A 21 -7.80 5.13 6.68
N SER A 22 -9.08 5.03 7.05
CA SER A 22 -10.01 6.17 7.03
C SER A 22 -9.53 7.34 7.89
N HIS A 23 -8.93 7.05 9.04
CA HIS A 23 -8.47 8.09 9.96
C HIS A 23 -7.28 8.86 9.40
N HIS A 24 -6.47 8.30 8.52
CA HIS A 24 -5.42 9.05 7.82
C HIS A 24 -5.98 10.23 7.03
N HIS A 25 -7.11 10.04 6.37
CA HIS A 25 -7.79 11.11 5.62
C HIS A 25 -8.28 12.22 6.57
N VAL A 26 -8.85 11.83 7.71
CA VAL A 26 -9.33 12.76 8.75
C VAL A 26 -8.16 13.54 9.38
N HIS A 27 -7.06 12.87 9.72
CA HIS A 27 -5.87 13.49 10.29
C HIS A 27 -5.18 14.43 9.30
N PHE A 28 -5.13 14.06 8.03
CA PHE A 28 -4.58 14.92 6.99
C PHE A 28 -5.38 16.22 6.82
N GLN A 29 -6.72 16.13 6.77
CA GLN A 29 -7.60 17.31 6.64
C GLN A 29 -7.46 18.28 7.82
N THR A 30 -7.26 17.74 9.02
CA THR A 30 -7.26 18.52 10.26
C THR A 30 -5.87 19.05 10.63
N HIS A 31 -4.80 18.31 10.36
CA HIS A 31 -3.48 18.55 10.93
C HIS A 31 -2.33 18.57 9.92
N ARG A 32 -2.64 18.56 8.61
CA ARG A 32 -1.68 18.58 7.49
C ARG A 32 -0.69 17.39 7.50
N LEU A 33 0.29 17.42 6.59
CA LEU A 33 1.22 16.31 6.32
C LEU A 33 2.07 15.88 7.52
N GLU A 34 2.55 16.82 8.34
CA GLU A 34 3.49 16.50 9.42
C GLU A 34 2.89 15.55 10.46
N ARG A 35 1.61 15.75 10.78
CA ARG A 35 0.89 14.93 11.76
C ARG A 35 0.50 13.58 11.20
N LEU A 36 0.20 13.51 9.89
CA LEU A 36 0.03 12.25 9.19
C LEU A 36 1.31 11.40 9.22
N ASN A 37 2.49 11.99 9.02
CA ASN A 37 3.75 11.26 9.12
C ASN A 37 3.97 10.67 10.51
N LYS A 38 3.72 11.46 11.56
CA LYS A 38 3.83 10.99 12.96
C LYS A 38 2.85 9.85 13.25
N GLU A 39 1.62 9.95 12.75
CA GLU A 39 0.63 8.88 12.89
C GLU A 39 1.10 7.58 12.25
N ILE A 40 1.54 7.65 10.97
CA ILE A 40 2.04 6.47 10.24
C ILE A 40 3.24 5.85 10.96
N GLU A 41 4.17 6.66 11.47
CA GLU A 41 5.32 6.19 12.24
C GLU A 41 4.91 5.49 13.54
N MET A 42 3.96 6.05 14.28
CA MET A 42 3.41 5.43 15.49
C MET A 42 2.71 4.11 15.20
N GLU A 43 1.91 4.05 14.13
CA GLU A 43 1.22 2.82 13.73
C GLU A 43 2.20 1.74 13.33
N LEU A 44 3.20 2.07 12.51
CA LEU A 44 4.28 1.17 12.12
C LEU A 44 4.98 0.55 13.33
N GLY A 45 5.29 1.35 14.34
CA GLY A 45 5.88 0.88 15.59
C GLY A 45 4.98 -0.07 16.40
N GLN A 46 3.67 -0.04 16.17
CA GLN A 46 2.68 -0.85 16.91
C GLN A 46 2.13 -2.05 16.13
N ILE A 47 2.43 -2.19 14.83
CA ILE A 47 1.96 -3.29 13.97
C ILE A 47 2.17 -4.67 14.61
N SER A 48 3.32 -4.87 15.26
CA SER A 48 3.67 -6.11 15.94
C SER A 48 2.65 -6.50 17.02
N SER A 49 2.29 -5.54 17.86
CA SER A 49 1.40 -5.72 19.01
C SER A 49 -0.08 -5.78 18.64
N ARG A 50 -0.49 -5.09 17.56
CA ARG A 50 -1.90 -4.99 17.15
C ARG A 50 -2.32 -6.10 16.19
N ASN A 51 -1.56 -6.27 15.10
CA ASN A 51 -2.00 -7.05 13.94
C ASN A 51 -1.24 -8.38 13.84
N LEU A 52 0.10 -8.36 13.94
CA LEU A 52 0.93 -9.54 13.69
C LEU A 52 0.69 -10.67 14.68
N GLY A 53 0.59 -10.35 15.97
CA GLY A 53 0.44 -11.39 17.00
C GLY A 53 -0.86 -12.20 16.87
N ARG A 54 -1.93 -11.63 16.31
CA ARG A 54 -3.19 -12.36 16.08
C ARG A 54 -3.09 -13.18 14.80
N ASP A 55 -2.67 -12.55 13.71
CA ASP A 55 -2.69 -13.15 12.38
C ASP A 55 -1.71 -14.33 12.30
N ASP A 56 -0.53 -14.20 12.92
CA ASP A 56 0.46 -15.28 13.00
C ASP A 56 -0.06 -16.51 13.75
N ARG A 57 -0.74 -16.31 14.88
CA ARG A 57 -1.36 -17.41 15.65
C ARG A 57 -2.43 -18.15 14.85
N VAL A 58 -3.29 -17.42 14.15
CA VAL A 58 -4.36 -18.03 13.33
C VAL A 58 -3.78 -18.80 12.15
N ILE A 59 -2.73 -18.27 11.51
CA ILE A 59 -2.08 -18.94 10.37
C ILE A 59 -1.29 -20.17 10.86
N GLY A 60 -0.58 -20.04 11.98
CA GLY A 60 0.17 -21.13 12.62
C GLY A 60 -0.72 -22.29 13.08
N ASP A 61 -1.93 -22.02 13.56
CA ASP A 61 -2.92 -23.05 13.94
C ASP A 61 -3.29 -23.98 12.77
N HIS A 62 -3.18 -23.48 11.53
CA HIS A 62 -3.42 -24.26 10.31
C HIS A 62 -2.15 -24.98 9.79
N GLY A 63 -1.06 -24.97 10.56
CA GLY A 63 0.23 -25.53 10.16
C GLY A 63 0.85 -24.79 8.97
N LYS A 64 0.60 -23.48 8.87
CA LYS A 64 1.11 -22.60 7.82
C LYS A 64 2.03 -21.54 8.42
N GLU A 65 2.99 -21.08 7.63
CA GLU A 65 3.87 -19.97 7.97
C GLU A 65 3.36 -18.67 7.33
N ALA A 66 3.20 -17.60 8.11
CA ALA A 66 2.87 -16.29 7.55
C ALA A 66 4.13 -15.57 7.08
N ARG A 67 4.09 -14.96 5.90
CA ARG A 67 5.15 -14.06 5.40
C ARG A 67 4.57 -12.70 5.07
N PHE A 68 5.31 -11.66 5.41
CA PHE A 68 4.84 -10.27 5.40
C PHE A 68 5.73 -9.41 4.48
N PRO A 69 5.55 -9.44 3.15
CA PRO A 69 6.41 -8.71 2.20
C PRO A 69 6.49 -7.20 2.45
N PHE A 70 5.41 -6.60 2.96
CA PHE A 70 5.37 -5.17 3.27
C PHE A 70 6.14 -4.82 4.55
N LEU A 71 6.43 -5.79 5.41
CA LEU A 71 7.24 -5.59 6.62
C LEU A 71 8.68 -6.05 6.44
N ASN A 72 9.08 -6.46 5.23
CA ASN A 72 10.47 -6.71 4.92
C ASN A 72 11.29 -5.41 5.06
N GLU A 73 12.50 -5.53 5.58
CA GLU A 73 13.39 -4.42 5.89
C GLU A 73 13.65 -3.54 4.67
N ASN A 74 13.83 -4.15 3.49
CA ASN A 74 14.07 -3.41 2.26
C ASN A 74 12.82 -2.65 1.81
N THR A 75 11.65 -3.28 1.90
CA THR A 75 10.36 -2.64 1.58
C THR A 75 10.10 -1.47 2.51
N VAL A 76 10.26 -1.67 3.82
CA VAL A 76 10.07 -0.64 4.84
C VAL A 76 11.08 0.50 4.65
N SER A 77 12.35 0.18 4.40
CA SER A 77 13.37 1.19 4.15
C SER A 77 13.08 2.02 2.90
N PHE A 78 12.67 1.37 1.81
CA PHE A 78 12.29 2.06 0.57
C PHE A 78 11.07 2.95 0.80
N LEU A 79 10.03 2.44 1.45
CA LEU A 79 8.84 3.22 1.74
C LEU A 79 9.16 4.37 2.70
N ASN A 80 9.99 4.20 3.72
CA ASN A 80 10.39 5.28 4.63
C ASN A 80 11.24 6.36 3.96
N PHE A 81 12.04 6.01 2.95
CA PHE A 81 12.80 6.98 2.17
C PHE A 81 11.90 7.92 1.36
N LEU A 82 10.76 7.42 0.87
CA LEU A 82 9.85 8.24 0.07
C LEU A 82 9.09 9.25 0.93
N PRO A 83 8.84 10.46 0.41
CA PRO A 83 7.98 11.41 1.08
C PRO A 83 6.51 10.98 1.00
N VAL A 84 5.70 11.38 1.98
CA VAL A 84 4.31 10.90 2.09
C VAL A 84 3.41 11.32 0.92
N TRP A 85 3.66 12.45 0.26
CA TRP A 85 2.90 12.86 -0.93
C TRP A 85 3.08 11.92 -2.13
N GLU A 86 4.21 11.20 -2.21
CA GLU A 86 4.43 10.17 -3.22
C GLU A 86 3.69 8.87 -2.87
N LYS A 87 3.62 8.53 -1.58
CA LYS A 87 2.90 7.35 -1.08
C LYS A 87 1.40 7.50 -1.22
N ALA A 88 0.88 8.68 -0.88
CA ALA A 88 -0.54 8.97 -0.87
C ALA A 88 -0.83 10.45 -1.13
N ASN A 89 -1.87 10.71 -1.92
CA ASN A 89 -2.45 12.03 -2.09
C ASN A 89 -3.84 12.10 -1.45
N LEU A 90 -3.88 12.39 -0.15
CA LEU A 90 -5.12 12.45 0.64
C LEU A 90 -5.96 13.72 0.39
N THR A 91 -5.57 14.59 -0.56
CA THR A 91 -6.46 15.65 -1.06
C THR A 91 -7.56 15.10 -1.97
N LEU A 92 -7.32 13.93 -2.56
CA LEU A 92 -8.29 13.23 -3.40
C LEU A 92 -9.31 12.50 -2.54
N SER A 93 -10.44 12.15 -3.15
CA SER A 93 -11.46 11.35 -2.48
C SER A 93 -10.93 9.97 -2.08
N ARG A 94 -11.60 9.40 -1.08
CA ARG A 94 -11.29 8.09 -0.52
C ARG A 94 -11.22 7.02 -1.61
N GLY A 95 -10.20 6.16 -1.52
CA GLY A 95 -9.99 5.06 -2.48
C GLY A 95 -9.36 5.47 -3.81
N ILE A 96 -9.06 6.74 -4.04
CA ILE A 96 -8.32 7.20 -5.23
C ILE A 96 -6.87 7.57 -4.86
N GLY A 97 -6.73 8.41 -3.82
CA GLY A 97 -5.44 9.00 -3.46
C GLY A 97 -4.53 8.14 -2.59
N GLU A 98 -5.06 7.07 -2.01
CA GLU A 98 -4.33 6.17 -1.12
C GLU A 98 -3.51 5.14 -1.93
N LYS A 99 -2.50 4.51 -1.32
CA LYS A 99 -1.80 3.36 -1.93
C LYS A 99 -1.26 3.63 -3.35
N ARG A 100 -0.85 4.87 -3.67
CA ARG A 100 -0.50 5.27 -5.05
C ARG A 100 0.58 4.37 -5.65
N ILE A 101 1.67 4.17 -4.92
CA ILE A 101 2.80 3.34 -5.34
C ILE A 101 2.35 1.89 -5.57
N LEU A 102 1.50 1.37 -4.69
CA LEU A 102 1.01 -0.01 -4.79
C LEU A 102 0.03 -0.18 -5.96
N HIS A 103 -0.84 0.81 -6.23
CA HIS A 103 -1.69 0.79 -7.42
C HIS A 103 -0.86 0.88 -8.71
N LEU A 104 0.20 1.68 -8.73
CA LEU A 104 1.12 1.74 -9.87
C LEU A 104 1.84 0.41 -10.12
N ALA A 105 2.38 -0.20 -9.07
CA ALA A 105 3.04 -1.50 -9.16
C ALA A 105 2.06 -2.58 -9.67
N GLN A 106 0.84 -2.62 -9.12
CA GLN A 106 -0.22 -3.53 -9.57
C GLN A 106 -0.58 -3.29 -11.02
N ALA A 107 -0.68 -2.04 -11.46
CA ALA A 107 -1.03 -1.74 -12.84
C ALA A 107 0.05 -2.15 -13.83
N ARG A 108 1.32 -2.02 -13.45
CA ARG A 108 2.46 -2.49 -14.26
C ARG A 108 2.51 -4.02 -14.35
N GLN A 109 2.22 -4.71 -13.25
CA GLN A 109 2.34 -6.17 -13.20
C GLN A 109 1.09 -6.90 -13.69
N PHE A 110 -0.10 -6.38 -13.37
CA PHE A 110 -1.38 -7.06 -13.54
C PHE A 110 -2.40 -6.26 -14.36
N GLY A 111 -2.10 -5.02 -14.73
CA GLY A 111 -2.99 -4.14 -15.48
C GLY A 111 -3.85 -3.22 -14.62
N SER A 112 -4.37 -2.16 -15.24
CA SER A 112 -4.99 -1.01 -14.56
C SER A 112 -6.35 -1.29 -13.90
N ARG A 113 -7.08 -2.36 -14.30
CA ARG A 113 -8.32 -2.80 -13.61
C ARG A 113 -8.07 -3.24 -12.19
N ILE A 114 -7.06 -4.08 -11.98
CA ILE A 114 -6.73 -4.63 -10.66
C ILE A 114 -6.24 -3.51 -9.74
N ALA A 115 -5.48 -2.58 -10.30
CA ALA A 115 -5.03 -1.38 -9.61
C ALA A 115 -6.14 -0.35 -9.30
N LYS A 116 -7.39 -0.58 -9.73
CA LYS A 116 -8.50 0.38 -9.63
C LYS A 116 -8.17 1.75 -10.23
N ILE A 117 -7.26 1.76 -11.20
CA ILE A 117 -6.88 2.98 -11.92
C ILE A 117 -7.87 3.19 -13.06
N GLU A 118 -8.39 2.17 -13.72
CA GLU A 118 -9.37 2.31 -14.81
C GLU A 118 -10.71 2.94 -14.37
N LYS A 119 -11.39 3.64 -15.31
CA LYS A 119 -12.78 4.08 -15.11
C LYS A 119 -13.73 2.93 -15.45
N ASN A 120 -14.92 2.92 -14.85
CA ASN A 120 -15.94 1.87 -15.11
C ASN A 120 -16.31 1.69 -16.59
N ASN A 121 -16.06 2.71 -17.43
CA ASN A 121 -16.40 2.72 -18.85
C ASN A 121 -15.21 2.38 -19.78
N GLU A 122 -14.01 2.18 -19.23
CA GLU A 122 -12.81 1.81 -20.00
C GLU A 122 -12.74 0.29 -20.15
N LYS A 123 -12.32 -0.20 -21.33
CA LYS A 123 -12.19 -1.63 -21.56
C LYS A 123 -10.86 -2.15 -21.00
N PRO A 124 -10.80 -3.43 -20.60
CA PRO A 124 -9.57 -4.04 -20.06
C PRO A 124 -8.39 -4.04 -21.03
N SER A 125 -8.70 -3.98 -22.34
CA SER A 125 -7.73 -3.93 -23.42
C SER A 125 -7.18 -2.54 -23.69
N ASP A 126 -7.82 -1.50 -23.16
CA ASP A 126 -7.47 -0.12 -23.46
C ASP A 126 -6.21 0.26 -22.68
N LYS A 127 -5.25 0.90 -23.35
CA LYS A 127 -4.06 1.41 -22.69
C LYS A 127 -4.47 2.53 -21.73
N CYS A 128 -4.29 2.32 -20.42
CA CYS A 128 -4.58 3.34 -19.44
C CYS A 128 -3.54 4.48 -19.50
N GLY A 129 -3.89 5.59 -20.16
CA GLY A 129 -3.02 6.76 -20.30
C GLY A 129 -2.56 7.36 -18.96
N ARG A 130 -3.30 7.13 -17.87
CA ARG A 130 -2.92 7.56 -16.51
C ARG A 130 -1.67 6.85 -15.99
N LEU A 131 -1.40 5.63 -16.42
CA LEU A 131 -0.15 4.93 -16.11
C LEU A 131 1.06 5.55 -16.82
N GLN A 132 0.84 6.14 -18.00
CA GLN A 132 1.88 6.79 -18.78
C GLN A 132 2.26 8.14 -18.18
N VAL A 133 1.26 8.95 -17.78
CA VAL A 133 1.48 10.25 -17.12
C VAL A 133 2.24 10.09 -15.81
N ILE A 134 1.90 9.09 -14.99
CA ILE A 134 2.59 8.88 -13.70
C ILE A 134 4.01 8.33 -13.90
N SER A 135 4.26 7.57 -14.97
CA SER A 135 5.63 7.16 -15.32
C SER A 135 6.48 8.35 -15.80
N LEU A 136 5.87 9.33 -16.47
CA LEU A 136 6.55 10.57 -16.89
C LEU A 136 6.83 11.51 -15.71
N GLU A 137 5.91 11.64 -14.75
CA GLU A 137 6.16 12.41 -13.52
C GLU A 137 7.30 11.80 -12.69
N ASN A 138 7.35 10.46 -12.58
CA ASN A 138 8.44 9.78 -11.87
C ASN A 138 9.79 9.87 -12.60
N LEU A 139 9.80 10.01 -13.93
CA LEU A 139 11.03 10.29 -14.71
C LEU A 139 11.43 11.77 -14.72
N SER A 140 10.49 12.69 -14.42
CA SER A 140 10.78 14.13 -14.43
C SER A 140 11.41 14.63 -13.13
N ILE A 141 11.51 13.77 -12.11
CA ILE A 141 12.19 14.07 -10.83
C ILE A 141 13.65 13.58 -10.83
N GLU A 142 14.05 12.77 -11.83
CA GLU A 142 15.45 12.51 -12.16
C GLU A 142 15.91 13.45 -13.30
N ASN A 143 16.01 14.75 -13.03
CA ASN A 143 16.86 15.70 -13.77
C ASN A 143 17.13 16.96 -12.94
#